data_AF-A0A0C2DEI0-F1
#
_entry.id   AF-A0A0C2DEI0-F1
#
_cell.length_a   1.000
_cell.length_b   1.000
_cell.length_c   1.000
_cell.angle_alpha   90.00
_cell.angle_beta   90.00
_cell.angle_gamma   90.00
#
_symmetry.space_group_name_H-M   'P 1'
#
loop_
_entity.id
_entity.type
_entity.pdbx_description
1 polymer ?
#
loop_
_entity_poly.entity_id
_entity_poly.type
_entity_poly.pdbx_seq_one_letter_code
_entity_poly.pdbx_strand_id
1 'polypeptide(L)'
;MSEIRKLLQFSNDYRREGNYMIDLLRMNYSNLMCIHIRRTDFVGINVATDMKSTVDAANNIARQRGLSKFLIFGDDKNFMHKMSLSIIKKGNWSEDAVIVSKFNEYMDLYVSSQLCRSFLISAATSTFGWWLAFFAYGQDAVYYMPDERIQVDKVPDGELFL
;
A
#
# COMPACT_ATOMS: atom_id res chain seq x y z
N MET A 1 -12.65 -16.50 4.15
CA MET A 1 -11.77 -15.73 5.07
C MET A 1 -11.03 -16.71 5.97
N SER A 2 -9.72 -16.54 6.14
CA SER A 2 -8.91 -17.39 7.04
C SER A 2 -9.28 -17.17 8.52
N GLU A 3 -8.99 -18.15 9.38
CA GLU A 3 -9.23 -18.06 10.82
C GLU A 3 -8.44 -16.92 11.48
N ILE A 4 -7.22 -16.67 11.00
CA ILE A 4 -6.37 -15.57 11.48
C ILE A 4 -7.05 -14.20 11.29
N ARG A 5 -7.76 -13.98 10.17
CA ARG A 5 -8.50 -12.72 9.96
C ARG A 5 -9.68 -12.56 10.91
N LYS A 6 -10.25 -13.66 11.42
CA LYS A 6 -11.31 -13.59 12.43
C LYS A 6 -10.75 -13.20 13.80
N LEU A 7 -9.52 -13.57 14.11
CA LEU A 7 -8.81 -13.17 15.34
C LEU A 7 -8.39 -11.70 15.28
N LEU A 8 -7.93 -11.23 14.11
CA LEU A 8 -7.39 -9.88 13.93
C LEU A 8 -8.47 -8.89 13.43
N GLN A 9 -9.61 -8.85 14.10
CA GLN A 9 -10.65 -7.87 13.76
C GLN A 9 -10.35 -6.50 14.36
N PHE A 10 -10.67 -5.44 13.60
CA PHE A 10 -10.62 -4.08 14.12
C PHE A 10 -11.61 -3.90 15.27
N SER A 11 -11.20 -3.15 16.31
CA SER A 11 -12.05 -2.82 17.44
C SER A 11 -13.30 -2.06 17.00
N ASN A 12 -14.37 -2.12 17.79
CA ASN A 12 -15.61 -1.40 17.46
C ASN A 12 -15.39 0.12 17.32
N ASP A 13 -14.48 0.69 18.09
CA ASP A 13 -14.14 2.11 18.01
C ASP A 13 -13.45 2.46 16.69
N TYR A 14 -12.43 1.68 16.28
CA TYR A 14 -11.75 1.87 15.00
C TYR A 14 -12.67 1.63 13.81
N ARG A 15 -13.61 0.67 13.92
CA ARG A 15 -14.63 0.46 12.89
C ARG A 15 -15.58 1.64 12.77
N ARG A 16 -16.02 2.21 13.90
CA ARG A 16 -16.93 3.37 13.92
C ARG A 16 -16.28 4.61 13.31
N GLU A 17 -15.06 4.95 13.74
CA GLU A 17 -14.31 6.08 13.21
C GLU A 17 -13.93 5.85 11.73
N GLY A 18 -13.48 4.64 11.42
CA GLY A 18 -13.12 4.23 10.06
C GLY A 18 -14.30 4.29 9.09
N ASN A 19 -15.48 3.83 9.47
CA ASN A 19 -16.67 3.83 8.62
C ASN A 19 -17.05 5.24 8.16
N TYR A 20 -16.97 6.23 9.05
CA TYR A 20 -17.21 7.63 8.68
C TYR A 20 -16.28 8.08 7.54
N MET A 21 -15.00 7.76 7.64
CA MET A 21 -14.02 8.08 6.59
C MET A 21 -14.25 7.29 5.30
N ILE A 22 -14.65 6.02 5.41
CA ILE A 22 -14.96 5.17 4.27
C ILE A 22 -16.15 5.69 3.50
N ASP A 23 -17.19 6.15 4.17
CA ASP A 23 -18.39 6.68 3.51
C ASP A 23 -18.05 7.94 2.70
N LEU A 24 -17.21 8.82 3.24
CA LEU A 24 -16.70 9.98 2.51
C LEU A 24 -15.87 9.60 1.26
N LEU A 25 -15.03 8.57 1.38
CA LEU A 25 -14.18 8.12 0.28
C LEU A 25 -14.98 7.37 -0.80
N ARG A 26 -15.90 6.49 -0.41
CA ARG A 26 -16.67 5.62 -1.33
C ARG A 26 -17.53 6.39 -2.33
N MET A 27 -17.91 7.62 -2.01
CA MET A 27 -18.66 8.48 -2.93
C MET A 27 -17.90 8.73 -4.25
N ASN A 28 -16.56 8.82 -4.18
CA ASN A 28 -15.70 9.15 -5.32
C ASN A 28 -14.67 8.05 -5.64
N TYR A 29 -14.45 7.12 -4.72
CA TYR A 29 -13.36 6.15 -4.76
C TYR A 29 -13.85 4.78 -4.30
N SER A 30 -14.21 3.93 -5.26
CA SER A 30 -14.44 2.52 -5.03
C SER A 30 -13.47 1.70 -5.89
N ASN A 31 -13.15 0.50 -5.42
CA ASN A 31 -12.31 -0.44 -6.13
C ASN A 31 -10.89 0.09 -6.45
N LEU A 32 -10.12 0.36 -5.40
CA LEU A 32 -8.81 1.01 -5.52
C LEU A 32 -7.69 0.02 -5.85
N MET A 33 -6.76 0.47 -6.70
CA MET A 33 -5.40 -0.05 -6.77
C MET A 33 -4.56 0.62 -5.68
N CYS A 34 -4.23 -0.12 -4.63
CA CYS A 34 -3.46 0.40 -3.52
C CYS A 34 -1.96 0.14 -3.68
N ILE A 35 -1.16 1.07 -3.20
CA ILE A 35 0.31 1.02 -3.31
C ILE A 35 0.89 1.35 -1.94
N HIS A 36 1.77 0.50 -1.44
CA HIS A 36 2.58 0.81 -0.26
C HIS A 36 4.01 1.14 -0.68
N ILE A 37 4.51 2.29 -0.22
CA ILE A 37 5.91 2.72 -0.37
C ILE A 37 6.58 2.83 1.00
N ARG A 38 7.89 2.53 1.03
CA ARG A 38 8.74 2.76 2.21
C ARG A 38 10.05 3.39 1.73
N ARG A 39 10.39 4.56 2.27
CA ARG A 39 11.56 5.31 1.81
C ARG A 39 12.45 5.85 2.91
N THR A 40 11.91 6.49 3.94
CA THR A 40 12.67 7.37 4.85
C THR A 40 13.98 6.74 5.35
N ASP A 41 13.89 5.80 6.27
CA ASP A 41 14.98 4.95 6.76
C ASP A 41 15.55 4.03 5.66
N PHE A 42 14.70 3.59 4.73
CA PHE A 42 15.08 2.64 3.67
C PHE A 42 16.03 3.23 2.60
N VAL A 43 16.14 4.55 2.47
CA VAL A 43 17.09 5.21 1.56
C VAL A 43 18.52 4.96 2.04
N GLY A 44 18.76 5.03 3.36
CA GLY A 44 20.10 4.85 3.94
C GLY A 44 20.67 3.44 3.76
N ILE A 45 19.79 2.44 3.65
CA ILE A 45 20.13 1.02 3.47
C ILE A 45 19.86 0.53 2.03
N ASN A 46 19.65 1.43 1.08
CA ASN A 46 19.48 1.14 -0.35
C ASN A 46 18.36 0.14 -0.69
N VAL A 47 17.30 0.08 0.12
CA VAL A 47 16.11 -0.78 -0.12
C VAL A 47 14.82 0.00 -0.32
N ALA A 48 14.94 1.34 -0.44
CA ALA A 48 13.81 2.23 -0.69
C ALA A 48 13.06 1.88 -1.98
N THR A 49 11.76 2.19 -1.98
CA THR A 49 10.90 2.15 -3.15
C THR A 49 11.50 2.91 -4.34
N ASP A 50 11.64 2.22 -5.49
CA ASP A 50 11.96 2.86 -6.76
C ASP A 50 10.72 3.50 -7.39
N MET A 51 10.86 4.72 -7.92
CA MET A 51 9.76 5.46 -8.52
C MET A 51 9.29 4.82 -9.83
N LYS A 52 10.22 4.57 -10.75
CA LYS A 52 9.89 4.23 -12.14
C LYS A 52 9.23 2.86 -12.20
N SER A 53 9.84 1.87 -11.58
CA SER A 53 9.34 0.50 -11.58
C SER A 53 8.01 0.37 -10.85
N THR A 54 7.82 1.10 -9.74
CA THR A 54 6.57 1.09 -8.98
C THR A 54 5.42 1.71 -9.77
N VAL A 55 5.65 2.85 -10.42
CA VAL A 55 4.64 3.51 -11.27
C VAL A 55 4.24 2.59 -12.44
N ASP A 56 5.21 1.88 -13.02
CA ASP A 56 4.96 0.99 -14.16
C ASP A 56 4.15 -0.23 -13.74
N ALA A 57 4.55 -0.87 -12.64
CA ALA A 57 3.83 -1.98 -12.06
C ALA A 57 2.40 -1.58 -11.66
N ALA A 58 2.24 -0.46 -10.94
CA ALA A 58 0.93 0.00 -10.48
C ALA A 58 -0.04 0.26 -11.65
N ASN A 59 0.42 0.95 -12.70
CA ASN A 59 -0.40 1.22 -13.88
C ASN A 59 -0.75 -0.06 -14.65
N ASN A 60 0.20 -0.99 -14.79
CA ASN A 60 -0.05 -2.26 -15.49
C ASN A 60 -1.05 -3.13 -14.74
N ILE A 61 -0.88 -3.28 -13.42
CA ILE A 61 -1.80 -4.03 -12.56
C ILE A 61 -3.20 -3.41 -12.60
N ALA A 62 -3.29 -2.08 -12.47
CA ALA A 62 -4.57 -1.38 -12.50
C ALA A 62 -5.32 -1.65 -13.81
N ARG A 63 -4.65 -1.55 -14.97
CA ARG A 63 -5.26 -1.88 -16.27
C ARG A 63 -5.70 -3.34 -16.38
N GLN A 64 -4.85 -4.28 -15.96
CA GLN A 64 -5.16 -5.71 -15.97
C GLN A 64 -6.36 -6.06 -15.09
N ARG A 65 -6.54 -5.35 -13.97
CA ARG A 65 -7.62 -5.57 -13.00
C ARG A 65 -8.84 -4.67 -13.22
N GLY A 66 -8.84 -3.82 -14.26
CA GLY A 66 -9.94 -2.89 -14.55
C GLY A 66 -10.14 -1.81 -13.49
N LEU A 67 -9.08 -1.39 -12.81
CA LEU A 67 -9.09 -0.36 -11.76
C LEU A 67 -8.59 0.98 -12.34
N SER A 68 -9.26 2.08 -12.02
CA SER A 68 -8.94 3.42 -12.51
C SER A 68 -8.57 4.42 -11.42
N LYS A 69 -8.72 4.03 -10.15
CA LYS A 69 -8.45 4.85 -8.97
C LYS A 69 -7.36 4.21 -8.12
N PHE A 70 -6.53 5.04 -7.50
CA PHE A 70 -5.35 4.63 -6.75
C PHE A 70 -5.32 5.23 -5.35
N LEU A 71 -4.70 4.51 -4.41
CA LEU A 71 -4.40 5.02 -3.08
C LEU A 71 -2.97 4.65 -2.68
N ILE A 72 -2.20 5.66 -2.32
CA ILE A 72 -0.79 5.50 -1.93
C ILE A 72 -0.68 5.59 -0.40
N PHE A 73 -0.11 4.56 0.20
CA PHE A 73 0.31 4.47 1.61
C PHE A 73 1.82 4.58 1.72
N GLY A 74 2.31 5.16 2.82
CA GLY A 74 3.74 5.24 3.08
C GLY A 74 4.17 6.43 3.94
N ASP A 75 5.49 6.51 4.11
CA ASP A 75 6.20 7.34 5.08
C ASP A 75 6.77 8.65 4.50
N ASP A 76 6.92 8.76 3.17
CA ASP A 76 7.47 9.95 2.51
C ASP A 76 6.40 10.69 1.68
N LYS A 77 5.75 11.69 2.28
CA LYS A 77 4.64 12.43 1.65
C LYS A 77 5.06 13.17 0.37
N ASN A 78 6.29 13.69 0.32
CA ASN A 78 6.80 14.39 -0.86
C ASN A 78 6.99 13.41 -2.02
N PHE A 79 7.55 12.24 -1.74
CA PHE A 79 7.70 11.20 -2.74
C PHE A 79 6.34 10.64 -3.21
N MET A 80 5.42 10.38 -2.28
CA MET A 80 4.07 9.90 -2.61
C MET A 80 3.33 10.88 -3.54
N HIS A 81 3.48 12.19 -3.32
CA HIS A 81 2.89 13.21 -4.21
C HIS A 81 3.55 13.21 -5.60
N LYS A 82 4.88 13.10 -5.69
CA LYS A 82 5.56 12.96 -7.00
C LYS A 82 5.15 11.68 -7.72
N MET A 83 4.93 10.60 -6.96
CA MET A 83 4.44 9.33 -7.49
C MET A 83 3.01 9.46 -8.02
N SER A 84 2.12 10.16 -7.32
CA SER A 84 0.75 10.36 -7.79
C SER A 84 0.71 11.07 -9.15
N LEU A 85 1.50 12.14 -9.31
CA LEU A 85 1.64 12.84 -10.59
C LEU A 85 2.20 11.93 -11.69
N SER A 86 3.17 11.08 -11.34
CA SER A 86 3.78 10.14 -12.29
C SER A 86 2.81 9.04 -12.73
N ILE A 87 2.00 8.51 -11.81
CA ILE A 87 0.93 7.54 -12.10
C ILE A 87 -0.07 8.15 -13.07
N ILE A 88 -0.57 9.35 -12.78
CA ILE A 88 -1.55 10.05 -13.63
C ILE A 88 -0.97 10.27 -15.03
N LYS A 89 0.21 10.91 -15.12
CA LYS A 89 0.83 11.27 -16.39
C LYS A 89 1.16 10.05 -17.25
N LYS A 90 1.77 9.01 -16.68
CA LYS A 90 2.16 7.80 -17.42
C LYS A 90 0.97 6.88 -17.70
N GLY A 91 -0.02 6.92 -16.83
CA GLY A 91 -1.25 6.15 -16.93
C GLY A 91 -2.26 6.71 -17.92
N ASN A 92 -2.18 8.03 -18.19
CA ASN A 92 -3.24 8.82 -18.82
C ASN A 92 -4.57 8.74 -18.05
N TRP A 93 -4.49 8.83 -16.72
CA TRP A 93 -5.66 8.82 -15.84
C TRP A 93 -6.21 10.24 -15.61
N SER A 94 -7.40 10.35 -15.04
CA SER A 94 -7.94 11.63 -14.59
C SER A 94 -7.07 12.25 -13.49
N GLU A 95 -7.10 13.58 -13.36
CA GLU A 95 -6.28 14.30 -12.36
C GLU A 95 -6.62 13.91 -10.91
N ASP A 96 -7.87 13.51 -10.68
CA ASP A 96 -8.40 13.02 -9.41
C ASP A 96 -8.27 11.49 -9.25
N ALA A 97 -7.46 10.82 -10.07
CA ALA A 97 -7.36 9.35 -10.02
C ALA A 97 -6.63 8.82 -8.79
N VAL A 98 -5.76 9.61 -8.15
CA VAL A 98 -4.85 9.14 -7.11
C VAL A 98 -5.05 9.89 -5.81
N ILE A 99 -5.26 9.14 -4.72
CA ILE A 99 -5.24 9.65 -3.35
C ILE A 99 -3.89 9.34 -2.71
N VAL A 100 -3.32 10.33 -2.01
CA VAL A 100 -2.16 10.15 -1.13
C VAL A 100 -2.68 10.07 0.30
N SER A 101 -2.45 8.95 0.99
CA SER A 101 -2.90 8.80 2.38
C SER A 101 -2.22 9.85 3.28
N LYS A 102 -3.03 10.44 4.15
CA LYS A 102 -2.61 11.31 5.26
C LYS A 102 -3.09 10.76 6.61
N PHE A 103 -3.57 9.52 6.64
CA PHE A 103 -4.12 8.92 7.84
C PHE A 103 -3.02 8.45 8.78
N ASN A 104 -3.42 8.14 10.01
CA ASN A 104 -2.57 7.37 10.93
C ASN A 104 -2.60 5.87 10.54
N GLU A 105 -1.73 5.09 11.18
CA GLU A 105 -1.46 3.70 10.80
C GLU A 105 -2.70 2.80 10.89
N TYR A 106 -3.48 2.89 11.97
CA TYR A 106 -4.66 2.05 12.13
C TYR A 106 -5.72 2.36 11.06
N MET A 107 -5.89 3.65 10.72
CA MET A 107 -6.84 4.07 9.71
C MET A 107 -6.35 3.67 8.30
N ASP A 108 -5.04 3.69 8.04
CA ASP A 108 -4.48 3.12 6.81
C ASP A 108 -4.81 1.62 6.69
N LEU A 109 -4.62 0.85 7.77
CA LEU A 109 -5.01 -0.57 7.82
C LEU A 109 -6.51 -0.77 7.59
N TYR A 110 -7.35 0.07 8.21
CA TYR A 110 -8.80 0.00 8.05
C TYR A 110 -9.22 0.34 6.62
N VAL A 111 -8.74 1.45 6.07
CA VAL A 111 -8.99 1.87 4.69
C VAL A 111 -8.54 0.81 3.70
N SER A 112 -7.36 0.21 3.93
CA SER A 112 -6.89 -0.91 3.12
C SER A 112 -7.89 -2.06 3.12
N SER A 113 -8.40 -2.44 4.29
CA SER A 113 -9.37 -3.53 4.44
C SER A 113 -10.69 -3.32 3.70
N GLN A 114 -11.08 -2.07 3.50
CA GLN A 114 -12.39 -1.70 2.97
C GLN A 114 -12.38 -1.31 1.49
N LEU A 115 -11.29 -0.73 0.98
CA LEU A 115 -11.26 -0.12 -0.35
C LEU A 115 -10.27 -0.76 -1.33
N CYS A 116 -9.20 -1.40 -0.85
CA CYS A 116 -8.18 -1.98 -1.72
C CYS A 116 -8.68 -3.28 -2.35
N ARG A 117 -8.80 -3.28 -3.69
CA ARG A 117 -9.14 -4.47 -4.48
C ARG A 117 -7.90 -5.15 -5.04
N SER A 118 -6.88 -4.38 -5.32
CA SER A 118 -5.56 -4.85 -5.68
C SER A 118 -4.53 -4.06 -4.87
N PHE A 119 -3.41 -4.69 -4.54
CA PHE A 119 -2.41 -4.10 -3.66
C PHE A 119 -1.00 -4.36 -4.20
N LEU A 120 -0.17 -3.33 -4.28
CA LEU A 120 1.24 -3.43 -4.65
C LEU A 120 2.12 -3.01 -3.47
N ILE A 121 2.93 -3.94 -2.98
CA ILE A 121 3.97 -3.68 -1.99
C ILE A 121 5.27 -3.38 -2.75
N SER A 122 5.63 -2.10 -2.87
CA SER A 122 6.84 -1.69 -3.61
C SER A 122 8.14 -1.87 -2.81
N ALA A 123 8.03 -2.00 -1.49
CA ALA A 123 9.13 -2.29 -0.58
C ALA A 123 8.79 -3.57 0.20
N ALA A 124 9.07 -4.73 -0.40
CA ALA A 124 8.67 -6.04 0.13
C ALA A 124 9.27 -6.37 1.50
N THR A 125 10.23 -5.58 1.97
CA THR A 125 10.90 -5.80 3.25
C THR A 125 10.30 -4.99 4.40
N SER A 126 9.27 -4.18 4.11
CA SER A 126 8.46 -3.49 5.09
C SER A 126 7.32 -4.38 5.61
N THR A 127 7.32 -4.67 6.91
CA THR A 127 6.25 -5.43 7.58
C THR A 127 4.91 -4.69 7.55
N PHE A 128 4.92 -3.36 7.61
CA PHE A 128 3.70 -2.55 7.53
C PHE A 128 2.98 -2.73 6.19
N GLY A 129 3.74 -2.79 5.08
CA GLY A 129 3.20 -3.09 3.75
C GLY A 129 2.49 -4.45 3.70
N TRP A 130 3.05 -5.46 4.36
CA TRP A 130 2.43 -6.78 4.48
C TRP A 130 1.18 -6.77 5.36
N TRP A 131 1.14 -5.99 6.44
CA TRP A 131 -0.06 -5.84 7.26
C TRP A 131 -1.19 -5.16 6.49
N LEU A 132 -0.90 -4.10 5.73
CA LEU A 132 -1.88 -3.46 4.85
C LEU A 132 -2.44 -4.44 3.82
N ALA A 133 -1.56 -5.18 3.14
CA ALA A 133 -1.96 -6.17 2.16
C ALA A 133 -2.73 -7.34 2.80
N PHE A 134 -2.34 -7.78 4.00
CA PHE A 134 -3.03 -8.83 4.75
C PHE A 134 -4.47 -8.45 5.07
N PHE A 135 -4.80 -7.18 5.28
CA PHE A 135 -6.16 -6.75 5.54
C PHE A 135 -6.98 -6.48 4.27
N ALA A 136 -6.34 -6.21 3.13
CA ALA A 136 -7.02 -5.88 1.87
C ALA A 136 -8.06 -6.94 1.44
N TYR A 137 -9.16 -6.50 0.82
CA TYR A 137 -10.28 -7.40 0.48
C TYR A 137 -9.91 -8.44 -0.60
N GLY A 138 -9.10 -8.07 -1.61
CA GLY A 138 -8.70 -8.93 -2.72
C GLY A 138 -7.35 -9.60 -2.52
N GLN A 139 -7.31 -10.71 -1.76
CA GLN A 139 -6.07 -11.45 -1.49
C GLN A 139 -5.47 -12.15 -2.71
N ASP A 140 -6.28 -12.40 -3.75
CA ASP A 140 -5.85 -12.92 -5.05
C ASP A 140 -5.20 -11.84 -5.95
N ALA A 141 -5.15 -10.59 -5.48
CA ALA A 141 -4.62 -9.43 -6.18
C ALA A 141 -3.60 -8.65 -5.32
N VAL A 142 -2.81 -9.38 -4.53
CA VAL A 142 -1.65 -8.83 -3.81
C VAL A 142 -0.38 -9.12 -4.61
N TYR A 143 0.34 -8.06 -4.94
CA TYR A 143 1.59 -8.07 -5.69
C TYR A 143 2.69 -7.46 -4.83
N TYR A 144 3.93 -7.90 -5.02
CA TYR A 144 5.09 -7.29 -4.39
C TYR A 144 6.24 -7.18 -5.37
N MET A 145 7.05 -6.15 -5.20
CA MET A 145 8.31 -6.01 -5.94
C MET A 145 9.37 -6.82 -5.21
N PRO A 146 9.98 -7.85 -5.83
CA PRO A 146 11.07 -8.58 -5.20
C PRO A 146 12.23 -7.64 -4.93
N ASP A 147 12.88 -7.82 -3.78
CA ASP A 147 14.09 -7.10 -3.43
C ASP A 147 15.24 -8.10 -3.32
N GLU A 148 16.12 -8.11 -4.32
CA GLU A 148 17.30 -8.98 -4.37
C GLU A 148 18.54 -8.32 -3.77
N ARG A 149 18.42 -7.07 -3.29
CA ARG A 149 19.56 -6.33 -2.71
C ARG A 149 19.91 -6.88 -1.34
N ILE A 150 21.20 -6.96 -1.04
CA ILE A 150 21.70 -7.42 0.27
C ILE A 150 21.24 -6.43 1.35
N GLN A 151 20.52 -6.95 2.35
CA GLN A 151 20.05 -6.17 3.50
C GLN A 151 20.95 -6.52 4.67
N VAL A 152 21.94 -5.65 4.94
CA VAL A 152 22.97 -5.89 5.96
C VAL A 152 22.33 -6.19 7.32
N ASP A 153 21.23 -5.52 7.66
CA ASP A 153 20.46 -5.71 8.90
C ASP A 153 19.54 -6.96 8.91
N LYS A 154 19.49 -7.71 7.80
CA LYS A 154 18.74 -8.97 7.70
C LYS A 154 19.63 -10.16 7.31
N VAL A 155 20.94 -9.99 7.39
CA VAL A 155 21.85 -11.12 7.43
C VAL A 155 21.68 -11.72 8.82
N PRO A 156 21.24 -12.99 8.93
CA PRO A 156 21.11 -13.61 10.22
C PRO A 156 22.50 -13.67 10.90
N ASP A 157 22.67 -12.93 11.99
CA ASP A 157 23.79 -13.13 12.89
C ASP A 157 23.37 -14.06 14.04
N GLY A 158 24.34 -14.58 14.79
CA GLY A 158 24.08 -15.50 15.89
C GLY A 158 23.24 -14.92 17.04
N GLU A 159 22.97 -13.61 17.07
CA GLU A 159 22.11 -12.96 18.07
C GLU A 159 20.66 -12.79 17.59
N LEU A 160 20.39 -12.91 16.29
CA LEU A 160 19.05 -12.83 15.68
C LEU A 160 18.27 -14.14 15.71
N PHE A 161 18.87 -15.24 16.16
CA PHE A 161 18.19 -16.49 16.48
C PHE A 161 18.10 -16.62 18.01
N LEU A 162 16.90 -16.39 18.55
CA LEU A 162 16.54 -16.84 19.90
C LEU A 162 16.65 -18.37 20.02
#